data_AF-A0A495AGF1-F1
#
_entry.id   AF-A0A495AGF1-F1
#
_cell.length_a   1.000
_cell.length_b   1.000
_cell.length_c   1.000
_cell.angle_alpha   90.00
_cell.angle_beta   90.00
_cell.angle_gamma   90.00
#
_symmetry.space_group_name_H-M   'P 1'
#
loop_
_entity.id
_entity.type
_entity.pdbx_description
1 polymer ?
#
loop_
_entity_poly.entity_id
_entity_poly.type
_entity_poly.pdbx_seq_one_letter_code
_entity_poly.pdbx_strand_id
1 'polypeptide(L)' 'MAHLDEVTARVDATIGENVIQHMNELLIELSDDAQLSREDRYAQQQRLRNAIAHKGHHQKEEAEERRQALTKGGTIL' A
#
# COMPACT_ATOMS: atom_id res chain seq x y z
N MET A 1 -14.12 -18.10 9.54
CA MET A 1 -14.75 -16.88 9.00
C MET A 1 -14.31 -15.65 9.78
N ALA A 2 -14.49 -15.58 11.10
CA ALA A 2 -14.05 -14.43 11.92
C ALA A 2 -12.62 -13.91 11.65
N HIS A 3 -11.61 -14.80 11.60
CA HIS A 3 -10.22 -14.37 11.38
C HIS A 3 -9.97 -13.74 10.00
N LEU A 4 -10.61 -14.26 8.95
CA LEU A 4 -10.52 -13.68 7.61
C LEU A 4 -11.19 -12.30 7.55
N ASP A 5 -12.31 -12.14 8.25
CA ASP A 5 -13.03 -10.87 8.33
C ASP A 5 -12.22 -9.83 9.11
N GLU A 6 -11.57 -10.22 10.20
CA GLU A 6 -10.64 -9.39 10.98
C GLU A 6 -9.44 -8.95 10.13
N VAL A 7 -8.81 -9.89 9.43
CA VAL A 7 -7.70 -9.59 8.52
C VAL A 7 -8.15 -8.68 7.39
N THR A 8 -9.34 -8.89 6.83
CA THR A 8 -9.91 -8.04 5.78
C THR A 8 -10.10 -6.61 6.28
N ALA A 9 -10.72 -6.44 7.45
CA ALA A 9 -10.91 -5.12 8.05
C ALA A 9 -9.58 -4.41 8.32
N ARG A 10 -8.57 -5.17 8.79
CA ARG A 10 -7.23 -4.66 9.02
C ARG A 10 -6.54 -4.23 7.73
N VAL A 11 -6.61 -5.04 6.67
CA VAL A 11 -6.08 -4.71 5.34
C VAL A 11 -6.73 -3.45 4.80
N ASP A 12 -8.05 -3.33 4.92
CA ASP A 12 -8.77 -2.13 4.46
C ASP A 12 -8.40 -0.88 5.26
N ALA A 13 -8.24 -0.99 6.58
CA ALA A 13 -7.76 0.11 7.41
C ALA A 13 -6.34 0.54 7.01
N THR A 14 -5.40 -0.40 6.86
CA THR A 14 -4.02 -0.11 6.43
C THR A 14 -3.95 0.50 5.03
N ILE A 15 -4.83 0.06 4.11
CA ILE A 15 -4.96 0.68 2.80
C ILE A 15 -5.49 2.13 2.93
N GLY A 16 -6.48 2.35 3.79
CA GLY A 16 -7.05 3.67 4.07
C GLY A 16 -6.08 4.66 4.70
N GLU A 17 -5.18 4.20 5.57
CA GLU A 17 -4.07 5.01 6.11
C GLU A 17 -3.11 5.49 5.02
N ASN A 18 -3.08 4.77 3.90
CA ASN A 18 -2.28 5.12 2.72
C ASN A 18 -0.79 5.25 3.06
N VAL A 19 -0.24 4.40 3.94
CA VAL A 19 1.20 4.38 4.32
C VAL A 19 1.84 3.09 3.81
N ILE A 20 2.81 3.20 2.87
CA ILE A 20 3.47 2.03 2.25
C ILE A 20 4.18 1.18 3.31
N GLN A 21 4.79 1.83 4.31
CA GLN A 21 5.48 1.11 5.38
C GLN A 21 4.52 0.17 6.12
N HIS A 22 3.36 0.66 6.55
CA HIS A 22 2.36 -0.16 7.25
C HIS A 22 1.83 -1.28 6.34
N MET A 23 1.60 -1.01 5.06
CA MET A 23 1.19 -2.04 4.09
C MET A 23 2.26 -3.14 3.93
N ASN A 24 3.55 -2.79 3.93
CA ASN A 24 4.65 -3.75 3.84
C ASN A 24 4.84 -4.56 5.14
N GLU A 25 4.70 -3.93 6.30
CA GLU A 25 4.70 -4.62 7.60
C GLU A 25 3.57 -5.65 7.65
N LEU A 26 2.35 -5.26 7.23
CA LEU A 26 1.21 -6.16 7.17
C LEU A 26 1.40 -7.31 6.15
N LEU A 27 2.07 -7.08 5.02
CA LEU A 27 2.42 -8.15 4.08
C LEU A 27 3.31 -9.24 4.71
N ILE A 28 4.26 -8.84 5.56
CA ILE A 28 5.14 -9.75 6.29
C ILE A 28 4.31 -10.54 7.31
N GLU A 29 3.52 -9.85 8.13
CA GLU A 29 2.66 -10.51 9.12
C GLU A 29 1.71 -11.54 8.49
N LEU A 30 1.06 -11.19 7.37
CA LEU A 30 0.19 -12.12 6.66
C LEU A 30 0.95 -13.32 6.10
N SER A 31 2.23 -13.19 5.77
CA SER A 31 3.03 -14.32 5.27
C SER A 31 3.17 -15.41 6.32
N ASP A 32 3.29 -15.02 7.60
CA ASP A 32 3.46 -15.91 8.74
C ASP A 32 2.14 -16.39 9.37
N ASP A 33 1.00 -15.88 8.89
CA ASP A 33 -0.32 -16.20 9.44
C ASP A 33 -0.78 -17.62 9.07
N ALA A 34 -0.54 -18.58 9.98
CA ALA A 34 -0.95 -19.98 9.82
C ALA A 34 -2.46 -20.22 9.95
N GLN A 35 -3.25 -19.23 10.40
CA GLN A 35 -4.69 -19.35 10.59
C GLN A 35 -5.47 -19.07 9.29
N LEU A 36 -4.88 -18.32 8.34
CA LEU A 36 -5.44 -18.17 6.99
C LEU A 36 -5.09 -19.35 6.10
N SER A 37 -6.07 -19.74 5.29
CA SER A 37 -5.81 -20.59 4.13
C SER A 37 -4.82 -19.90 3.19
N ARG A 38 -4.08 -20.70 2.42
CA ARG A 38 -3.11 -20.16 1.44
C ARG A 38 -3.78 -19.24 0.42
N GLU A 39 -5.01 -19.56 0.02
CA GLU A 39 -5.77 -18.79 -0.97
C GLU A 39 -6.22 -17.45 -0.38
N ASP A 40 -6.81 -17.46 0.81
CA ASP A 40 -7.25 -16.24 1.49
C ASP A 40 -6.07 -15.30 1.77
N ARG A 41 -4.97 -15.86 2.27
CA ARG A 41 -3.72 -15.11 2.51
C ARG A 41 -3.22 -14.46 1.23
N TYR A 42 -3.17 -15.22 0.14
CA TYR A 42 -2.74 -14.71 -1.16
C TYR A 42 -3.64 -13.59 -1.66
N ALA A 43 -4.97 -13.73 -1.51
CA ALA A 43 -5.92 -12.71 -1.92
C ALA A 43 -5.71 -11.39 -1.15
N GLN A 44 -5.54 -11.45 0.16
CA GLN A 44 -5.30 -10.26 1.00
C GLN A 44 -3.93 -9.63 0.72
N GLN A 45 -2.89 -10.44 0.53
CA GLN A 45 -1.57 -9.94 0.13
C GLN A 45 -1.61 -9.26 -1.25
N GLN A 46 -2.38 -9.80 -2.20
CA GLN A 46 -2.50 -9.21 -3.53
C GLN A 46 -3.18 -7.85 -3.49
N ARG A 47 -4.19 -7.67 -2.62
CA ARG A 47 -4.82 -6.36 -2.39
C ARG A 47 -3.80 -5.32 -1.91
N LEU A 48 -2.97 -5.68 -0.91
CA LEU A 48 -1.90 -4.79 -0.42
C LEU A 48 -0.89 -4.45 -1.51
N ARG A 49 -0.42 -5.44 -2.27
CA ARG A 49 0.54 -5.22 -3.37
C ARG A 49 -0.03 -4.28 -4.44
N ASN A 50 -1.29 -4.44 -4.80
CA ASN A 50 -1.97 -3.54 -5.72
C ASN A 50 -2.01 -2.12 -5.15
N ALA A 51 -2.43 -1.94 -3.90
CA ALA A 51 -2.49 -0.63 -3.25
C ALA A 51 -1.11 0.05 -3.20
N ILE A 52 -0.06 -0.69 -2.84
CA ILE A 52 1.33 -0.20 -2.84
C ILE A 52 1.76 0.25 -4.24
N ALA A 53 1.47 -0.54 -5.28
CA ALA A 53 1.82 -0.21 -6.66
C ALA A 53 1.14 1.09 -7.09
N HIS A 54 -0.17 1.22 -6.90
CA HIS A 54 -0.92 2.43 -7.24
C HIS A 54 -0.36 3.66 -6.52
N LYS A 55 -0.01 3.54 -5.24
CA LYS A 55 0.60 4.65 -4.48
C LYS A 55 2.03 4.97 -4.95
N GLY A 56 2.82 3.96 -5.30
CA GLY A 56 4.16 4.13 -5.84
C GLY A 56 4.16 4.89 -7.17
N HIS A 57 3.16 4.65 -8.02
CA HIS A 57 2.93 5.42 -9.24
C HIS A 57 2.50 6.86 -8.93
N HIS A 58 1.51 7.07 -8.04
CA HIS A 58 1.04 8.40 -7.67
C HIS A 58 2.14 9.28 -7.03
N GLN A 59 2.98 8.73 -6.15
CA GLN A 59 4.10 9.47 -5.57
C GLN A 59 5.14 9.87 -6.60
N LYS A 60 5.39 9.03 -7.61
CA LYS A 60 6.30 9.36 -8.71
C LYS A 60 5.72 10.46 -9.58
N GLU A 61 4.44 10.35 -9.93
CA GLU A 61 3.72 11.36 -10.72
C GLU A 61 3.68 12.72 -9.99
N GLU A 62 3.29 12.76 -8.72
CA GLU A 62 3.32 14.00 -7.92
C GLU A 62 4.73 14.60 -7.79
N ALA A 63 5.75 13.76 -7.61
CA ALA A 63 7.13 14.22 -7.52
C ALA A 63 7.62 14.78 -8.87
N GLU A 64 7.19 14.19 -9.98
CA GLU A 64 7.50 14.64 -11.33
C GLU A 64 6.75 15.93 -11.69
N GLU A 65 5.47 16.04 -11.32
CA GLU A 65 4.68 17.29 -11.45
C GLU A 65 5.26 18.41 -10.59
N ARG A 66 5.65 18.14 -9.33
CA ARG A 66 6.36 19.13 -8.49
C ARG A 66 7.69 19.54 -9.11
N ARG A 67 8.48 18.59 -9.63
CA ARG A 67 9.74 18.91 -10.34
C ARG A 67 9.48 19.78 -11.57
N GLN A 68 8.46 19.47 -12.37
CA GLN A 68 8.09 20.27 -13.54
C GLN A 68 7.57 21.66 -13.15
N ALA A 69 6.85 21.79 -12.04
CA ALA A 69 6.42 23.09 -11.51
C ALA A 69 7.62 23.95 -11.06
N LEU A 70 8.59 23.36 -10.36
CA LEU A 70 9.80 24.04 -9.92
C LEU A 70 10.73 24.44 -11.08
N THR A 71 10.79 23.64 -12.15
CA THR A 71 11.60 23.99 -13.34
C THR A 71 10.92 25.00 -14.25
N LYS A 72 9.57 25.06 -14.28
CA LYS A 72 8.81 26.09 -15.03
C LYS A 72 8.73 27.43 -14.28
N GLY A 73 8.78 27.42 -12.95
CA GLY A 73 8.70 28.61 -12.09
C GLY A 73 10.02 29.35 -11.82
N GLY A 74 11.05 29.12 -12.63
CA GLY A 74 12.42 29.61 -12.47
C GLY A 74 12.63 30.81 -11.55
N THR A 75 13.03 30.55 -10.31
CA THR A 75 14.04 31.33 -9.58
C THR A 75 14.68 30.39 -8.57
N ILE A 76 15.84 29.85 -8.93
CA ILE A 76 16.80 29.36 -7.94
C ILE A 76 17.47 30.63 -7.40
N LEU A 77 17.19 31.01 -6.15
CA LEU A 77 18.04 31.93 -5.37
C LEU A 77 19.08 31.09 -4.63
#